data_AF-A0A956EUJ0-F1
#
_entry.id   AF-A0A956EUJ0-F1
#
_cell.length_a   1.000
_cell.length_b   1.000
_cell.length_c   1.000
_cell.angle_alpha   90.00
_cell.angle_beta   90.00
_cell.angle_gamma   90.00
#
_symmetry.space_group_name_H-M   'P 1'
#
loop_
_entity.id
_entity.type
_entity.pdbx_description
1 polymer ?
#
loop_
_entity_poly.entity_id
_entity_poly.type
_entity_poly.pdbx_seq_one_letter_code
_entity_poly.pdbx_strand_id
1 'polypeptide(L)'
;ASVDLPAETFLPQVSVQASCVFVRRRAPSELRMVGAEGPKQRPVFMAIAEDCGHGRRGEPRYMREPDGSESLFEIEVPDRWERDGEIQERVRTRKGKRLADDLPLIAEEYRQFVAEGRFS
;
A
#
# COMPACT_ATOMS: atom_id res chain seq x y z
N ALA A 1 -6.48 9.19 -9.39
CA ALA A 1 -5.24 8.89 -8.66
C ALA A 1 -4.25 8.26 -9.64
N SER A 2 -2.95 8.50 -9.46
CA SER A 2 -1.88 7.82 -10.19
C SER A 2 -0.88 7.27 -9.20
N VAL A 3 -0.57 5.99 -9.29
CA VAL A 3 0.37 5.31 -8.40
C VAL A 3 1.43 4.62 -9.24
N ASP A 4 2.68 5.04 -9.12
CA ASP A 4 3.80 4.34 -9.74
C ASP A 4 4.15 3.11 -8.91
N LEU A 5 4.31 1.97 -9.57
CA LEU A 5 4.50 0.69 -8.92
C LEU A 5 5.84 0.06 -9.33
N PRO A 6 6.51 -0.68 -8.40
CA PRO A 6 7.73 -1.38 -8.74
C PRO A 6 7.45 -2.50 -9.73
N ALA A 7 8.43 -2.82 -10.57
CA ALA A 7 8.30 -3.83 -11.62
C ALA A 7 7.91 -5.21 -11.06
N GLU A 8 8.35 -5.50 -9.83
CA GLU A 8 8.05 -6.72 -9.10
C GLU A 8 6.54 -6.99 -8.99
N THR A 9 5.71 -5.94 -8.90
CA THR A 9 4.24 -6.03 -8.82
C THR A 9 3.61 -6.75 -10.02
N PHE A 10 4.30 -6.79 -11.16
CA PHE A 10 3.76 -7.29 -12.43
C PHE A 10 4.55 -8.47 -13.02
N LEU A 11 5.43 -9.07 -12.24
CA LEU A 11 6.17 -10.26 -12.67
C LEU A 11 5.22 -11.45 -12.95
N PRO A 12 5.58 -12.37 -13.87
CA PRO A 12 6.91 -12.59 -14.43
C PRO A 12 7.28 -11.79 -15.69
N GLN A 13 6.33 -11.14 -16.37
CA GLN A 13 6.59 -10.45 -17.64
C GLN A 13 6.25 -8.97 -17.57
N VAL A 14 7.27 -8.16 -17.27
CA VAL A 14 7.29 -6.73 -17.60
C VAL A 14 8.67 -6.28 -18.07
N SER A 15 8.70 -5.44 -19.10
CA SER A 15 9.91 -4.80 -19.63
C SER A 15 9.87 -3.28 -19.53
N VAL A 16 8.83 -2.71 -18.89
CA VAL A 16 8.55 -1.28 -18.82
C VAL A 16 8.10 -0.87 -17.42
N GLN A 17 8.32 0.39 -17.06
CA GLN A 17 7.71 1.00 -15.87
C GLN A 17 6.19 1.06 -16.05
N ALA A 18 5.46 0.69 -14.99
CA ALA A 18 4.00 0.64 -14.99
C ALA A 18 3.43 1.44 -13.82
N SER A 19 2.29 2.09 -14.08
CA SER A 19 1.57 2.89 -13.09
C SER A 19 0.10 2.46 -13.06
N CYS A 20 -0.49 2.43 -11.86
CA CYS A 20 -1.91 2.21 -11.67
C CYS A 20 -2.65 3.55 -11.65
N VAL A 21 -3.60 3.75 -12.57
CA VAL A 21 -4.36 5.00 -12.69
C VAL A 21 -5.84 4.73 -12.43
N PHE A 22 -6.39 5.45 -11.46
CA PHE A 22 -7.81 5.44 -11.13
C PHE A 22 -8.51 6.66 -11.72
N VAL A 23 -9.48 6.44 -12.60
CA VAL A 23 -10.22 7.48 -13.32
C VAL A 23 -11.71 7.41 -12.95
N ARG A 24 -12.30 8.56 -12.63
CA ARG A 24 -13.75 8.71 -12.44
C ARG A 24 -14.38 9.25 -13.71
N ARG A 25 -15.48 8.64 -14.16
CA ARG A 25 -16.32 9.22 -15.22
C ARG A 25 -16.94 10.53 -14.73
N ARG A 26 -16.80 11.60 -15.51
CA ARG A 26 -17.44 12.90 -15.21
C ARG A 26 -18.96 12.78 -15.25
N ALA A 27 -19.63 13.46 -14.33
CA ALA A 27 -21.08 13.60 -14.35
C ALA A 27 -21.53 14.55 -15.48
N PRO A 28 -22.74 14.39 -16.03
CA PRO A 28 -23.26 15.27 -17.08
C PRO A 28 -23.30 16.75 -16.71
N SER A 29 -23.48 17.09 -15.42
CA SER A 29 -23.44 18.47 -14.91
C SER A 29 -22.04 19.10 -15.05
N GLU A 30 -20.99 18.33 -14.78
CA GLU A 30 -19.59 18.78 -14.89
C GLU A 30 -19.19 19.04 -16.35
N LEU A 31 -19.83 18.35 -17.31
CA LEU A 31 -19.60 18.53 -18.74
C LEU A 31 -20.25 19.81 -19.30
N ARG A 32 -21.27 20.35 -18.63
CA ARG A 32 -21.96 21.58 -19.06
C ARG A 32 -21.21 22.85 -18.68
N MET A 33 -20.29 22.77 -17.72
CA MET A 33 -19.47 23.89 -17.24
C MET A 33 -18.08 23.93 -17.90
N VAL A 34 -17.90 23.41 -19.12
CA VAL A 34 -16.56 23.35 -19.73
C VAL A 34 -16.22 24.72 -20.34
N GLY A 35 -15.23 25.42 -19.79
CA GLY A 35 -14.78 26.77 -20.19
C GLY A 35 -13.91 27.42 -19.10
N ALA A 36 -13.54 28.71 -19.25
CA ALA A 36 -12.79 29.46 -18.24
C ALA A 36 -13.55 29.62 -16.90
N GLU A 37 -14.88 29.56 -16.95
CA GLU A 37 -15.83 29.56 -15.82
C GLU A 37 -16.04 28.15 -15.22
N GLY A 38 -15.36 27.13 -15.76
CA GLY A 38 -15.54 25.74 -15.37
C GLY A 38 -14.89 25.38 -14.04
N PRO A 39 -15.29 24.24 -13.43
CA PRO A 39 -14.65 23.76 -12.22
C PRO A 39 -13.16 23.56 -12.47
N LYS A 40 -12.34 24.17 -11.60
CA LYS A 40 -10.88 24.06 -11.66
C LYS A 40 -10.44 22.60 -11.60
N GLN A 41 -9.28 22.31 -12.19
CA GLN A 41 -8.68 20.99 -12.13
C GLN A 41 -8.58 20.55 -10.67
N ARG A 42 -9.16 19.38 -10.39
CA ARG A 42 -9.23 18.83 -9.04
C ARG A 42 -7.86 18.31 -8.61
N PRO A 43 -7.57 18.32 -7.30
CA PRO A 43 -6.37 17.68 -6.79
C PRO A 43 -6.30 16.22 -7.26
N VAL A 44 -5.13 15.79 -7.71
CA VAL A 44 -4.86 14.41 -8.11
C VAL A 44 -4.01 13.77 -7.02
N PHE A 45 -4.49 12.66 -6.46
CA PHE A 45 -3.67 11.82 -5.60
C PHE A 45 -2.56 11.16 -6.43
N MET A 46 -1.31 11.38 -6.04
CA MET A 46 -0.11 10.82 -6.66
C MET A 46 0.69 10.10 -5.58
N ALA A 47 1.15 8.88 -5.86
CA ALA A 47 2.04 8.13 -4.98
C ALA A 47 3.06 7.34 -5.78
N ILE A 48 4.19 7.02 -5.16
CA ILE A 48 5.23 6.13 -5.72
C ILE A 48 5.46 5.06 -4.66
N ALA A 49 5.26 3.80 -5.03
CA ALA A 49 5.64 2.66 -4.20
C ALA A 49 7.07 2.27 -4.55
N GLU A 50 7.93 2.14 -3.53
CA GLU A 50 9.30 1.66 -3.69
C GLU A 50 9.34 0.13 -3.57
N ASP A 51 8.61 -0.42 -2.60
CA ASP A 51 8.52 -1.85 -2.36
C ASP A 51 7.06 -2.37 -2.32
N CYS A 52 6.88 -3.63 -2.74
CA CYS A 52 5.60 -4.34 -2.79
C CYS A 52 5.58 -5.64 -1.96
N GLY A 53 6.44 -5.72 -0.95
CA GLY A 53 6.54 -6.86 -0.03
C GLY A 53 7.40 -8.01 -0.53
N HIS A 54 7.78 -8.02 -1.81
CA HIS A 54 8.57 -9.11 -2.38
C HIS A 54 9.59 -8.67 -3.44
N GLY A 55 10.56 -9.54 -3.69
CA GLY A 55 11.53 -9.42 -4.77
C GLY A 55 11.09 -10.12 -6.05
N ARG A 56 12.02 -10.27 -7.00
CA ARG A 56 11.69 -10.73 -8.36
C ARG A 56 11.34 -12.21 -8.45
N ARG A 57 11.72 -13.01 -7.45
CA ARG A 57 11.46 -14.45 -7.40
C ARG A 57 10.37 -14.79 -6.39
N GLY A 58 9.64 -13.78 -5.90
CA GLY A 58 8.62 -13.93 -4.86
C GLY A 58 9.18 -14.07 -3.45
N GLU A 59 10.49 -13.88 -3.27
CA GLU A 59 11.12 -13.84 -1.95
C GLU A 59 10.60 -12.63 -1.15
N PRO A 60 10.26 -12.78 0.14
CA PRO A 60 9.77 -11.67 0.95
C PRO A 60 10.88 -10.62 1.12
N ARG A 61 10.53 -9.34 0.93
CA ARG A 61 11.38 -8.21 1.29
C ARG A 61 10.90 -7.62 2.61
N TYR A 62 11.85 -7.35 3.49
CA TYR A 62 11.60 -6.80 4.82
C TYR A 62 12.16 -5.40 4.94
N MET A 63 11.54 -4.60 5.80
CA MET A 63 11.97 -3.23 6.08
C MET A 63 13.40 -3.21 6.64
N ARG A 64 14.16 -2.19 6.23
CA ARG A 64 15.53 -1.95 6.67
C ARG A 64 15.65 -0.56 7.25
N GLU A 65 16.57 -0.41 8.18
CA GLU A 65 16.96 0.90 8.69
C GLU A 65 17.73 1.69 7.61
N PRO A 66 17.87 3.02 7.76
CA PRO A 66 18.63 3.84 6.81
C PRO A 66 20.09 3.41 6.61
N ASP A 67 20.68 2.70 7.58
CA ASP A 67 22.03 2.12 7.50
C ASP A 67 22.08 0.75 6.80
N GLY A 68 20.92 0.24 6.36
CA GLY A 68 20.77 -1.05 5.69
C GLY A 68 20.61 -2.26 6.63
N SER A 69 20.67 -2.06 7.94
CA SER A 69 20.44 -3.12 8.93
C SER A 69 18.97 -3.58 8.97
N GLU A 70 18.72 -4.77 9.53
CA GLU A 70 17.36 -5.32 9.60
C GLU A 70 16.52 -4.61 10.66
N SER A 71 15.38 -4.04 10.26
CA SER A 71 14.42 -3.46 11.21
C SER A 71 13.69 -4.58 11.96
N LEU A 72 13.84 -4.61 13.28
CA LEU A 72 13.15 -5.55 14.17
C LEU A 72 11.98 -4.86 14.86
N PHE A 73 10.79 -5.43 14.69
CA PHE A 73 9.56 -4.93 15.29
C PHE A 73 9.08 -5.89 16.37
N GLU A 74 8.42 -5.35 17.38
CA GLU A 74 7.62 -6.15 18.28
C GLU A 74 6.37 -6.63 17.54
N ILE A 75 6.24 -7.95 17.43
CA ILE A 75 5.07 -8.63 16.88
C ILE A 75 4.44 -9.50 17.97
N GLU A 76 3.11 -9.42 18.08
CA GLU A 76 2.33 -10.31 18.91
C GLU A 76 2.12 -11.63 18.16
N VAL A 77 2.64 -12.71 18.74
CA VAL A 77 2.49 -14.05 18.16
C VAL A 77 1.66 -14.90 19.13
N PRO A 78 0.54 -15.50 18.67
CA PRO A 78 -0.19 -16.46 19.48
C PRO A 78 0.67 -17.72 19.65
N ASP A 79 1.06 -18.01 20.90
CA ASP A 79 1.68 -19.27 21.28
C ASP A 79 0.58 -20.21 21.75
N ARG A 80 0.46 -21.37 21.10
CA ARG A 80 -0.49 -22.43 21.46
C ARG A 80 0.30 -23.68 21.83
N TRP A 81 0.06 -24.21 23.03
CA TRP A 81 0.65 -25.48 23.46
C TRP A 81 -0.36 -26.31 24.25
N GLU A 82 -0.16 -27.62 24.24
CA GLU A 82 -0.98 -28.54 25.02
C GLU A 82 -0.29 -28.85 26.34
N ARG A 83 -1.05 -28.81 27.44
CA ARG A 83 -0.59 -29.24 28.76
C ARG A 83 -1.74 -29.94 29.47
N ASP A 84 -1.50 -31.15 29.95
CA ASP A 84 -2.47 -31.96 30.70
C ASP A 84 -3.80 -32.18 29.95
N GLY A 85 -3.76 -32.29 28.61
CA GLY A 85 -4.93 -32.47 27.75
C GLY A 85 -5.73 -31.19 27.47
N GLU A 86 -5.31 -30.05 28.01
CA GLU A 86 -5.89 -28.74 27.73
C GLU A 86 -5.01 -27.93 26.76
N ILE A 87 -5.67 -27.25 25.81
CA ILE A 87 -5.02 -26.30 24.92
C ILE A 87 -4.88 -24.97 25.67
N GLN A 88 -3.64 -24.55 25.87
CA GLN A 88 -3.31 -23.24 26.42
C GLN A 88 -2.92 -22.31 25.27
N GLU A 89 -3.49 -21.11 25.24
CA GLU A 89 -3.13 -20.06 24.30
C GLU A 89 -2.64 -18.83 25.06
N ARG A 90 -1.48 -18.29 24.65
CA ARG A 90 -0.95 -17.05 25.19
C ARG A 90 -0.33 -16.22 24.08
N VAL A 91 -0.71 -14.96 24.00
CA VAL A 91 -0.03 -13.99 23.13
C VAL A 91 1.33 -13.64 23.75
N ARG A 92 2.41 -13.77 22.97
CA ARG A 92 3.74 -13.33 23.36
C ARG A 92 4.27 -12.33 22.36
N THR A 93 4.90 -11.28 22.88
CA THR A 93 5.65 -10.33 22.06
C THR A 93 7.00 -10.94 21.70
N ARG A 94 7.31 -11.00 20.41
CA ARG A 94 8.60 -11.44 19.87
C ARG A 94 9.14 -10.36 18.94
N LYS A 95 10.46 -10.32 18.77
CA LYS A 95 11.08 -9.54 17.69
C LYS A 95 10.85 -10.26 16.37
N GLY A 96 10.27 -9.57 15.41
CA GLY A 96 9.98 -10.08 14.08
C GLY A 96 10.25 -9.03 13.00
N LYS A 97 10.19 -9.48 11.75
CA LYS A 97 10.41 -8.63 10.57
C LYS A 97 9.05 -8.22 9.99
N ARG A 98 8.94 -6.98 9.53
CA ARG A 98 7.78 -6.50 8.76
C ARG A 98 8.12 -6.45 7.28
N LEU A 99 7.18 -6.84 6.44
CA LEU A 99 7.35 -6.73 4.99
C LEU A 99 7.55 -5.25 4.62
N ALA A 100 8.47 -5.01 3.70
CA ALA A 100 8.58 -3.71 3.04
C ALA A 100 7.52 -3.66 1.95
N ASP A 101 6.33 -3.18 2.27
CA ASP A 101 5.20 -3.07 1.34
C ASP A 101 4.51 -1.72 1.56
N ASP A 102 4.65 -0.83 0.58
CA ASP A 102 4.10 0.52 0.65
C ASP A 102 2.61 0.55 0.26
N LEU A 103 2.12 -0.49 -0.41
CA LEU A 103 0.79 -0.51 -1.00
C LEU A 103 -0.35 -0.36 0.03
N PRO A 104 -0.30 -1.02 1.21
CA PRO A 104 -1.32 -0.83 2.24
C PRO A 104 -1.38 0.61 2.76
N LEU A 105 -0.22 1.25 2.95
CA LEU A 105 -0.14 2.64 3.39
C LEU A 105 -0.70 3.57 2.31
N ILE A 106 -0.26 3.43 1.05
CA ILE A 106 -0.76 4.22 -0.08
C ILE A 106 -2.28 4.08 -0.21
N ALA A 107 -2.82 2.87 -0.01
CA ALA A 107 -4.26 2.63 -0.05
C ALA A 107 -5.00 3.36 1.07
N GLU A 108 -4.43 3.43 2.28
CA GLU A 108 -5.00 4.18 3.41
C GLU A 108 -4.97 5.69 3.15
N GLU A 109 -3.83 6.22 2.70
CA GLU A 109 -3.69 7.64 2.32
C GLU A 109 -4.66 8.03 1.20
N TYR A 110 -4.89 7.15 0.22
CA TYR A 110 -5.89 7.38 -0.82
C TYR A 110 -7.32 7.42 -0.25
N ARG A 111 -7.66 6.52 0.69
CA ARG A 111 -8.97 6.54 1.37
C ARG A 111 -9.17 7.84 2.14
N GLN A 112 -8.16 8.31 2.86
CA GLN A 112 -8.20 9.57 3.60
C GLN A 112 -8.37 10.76 2.64
N PHE A 113 -7.59 10.80 1.56
CA PHE A 113 -7.73 11.82 0.51
C PHE A 113 -9.16 11.89 -0.07
N VAL A 114 -9.81 10.74 -0.27
CA VAL A 114 -11.20 10.68 -0.72
C VAL A 114 -12.17 11.17 0.36
N ALA A 115 -11.97 10.76 1.61
CA ALA A 115 -12.83 11.12 2.74
C ALA A 115 -12.80 12.64 3.05
N GLU A 116 -11.66 13.31 2.86
CA GLU A 116 -11.51 14.76 3.02
C GLU A 116 -12.25 15.58 1.94
N GLY A 117 -12.93 14.93 0.99
CA GLY A 117 -13.64 15.62 -0.09
C GLY A 117 -12.72 16.21 -1.16
N ARG A 118 -11.40 15.94 -1.09
CA ARG A 118 -10.41 16.36 -2.10
C ARG A 118 -10.58 15.60 -3.43
N PHE A 119 -11.40 14.56 -3.42
CA PHE A 119 -11.83 13.79 -4.59
C PHE A 119 -13.24 14.16 -5.10
N SER A 120 -13.97 15.06 -4.40
CA SER A 120 -15.39 15.42 -4.70
C SER A 120 -15.56 16.47 -5.77
#